data_AF-A0A7S1SNS2-F1
#
_entry.id   AF-A0A7S1SNS2-F1
#
_cell.length_a   1.000
_cell.length_b   1.000
_cell.length_c   1.000
_cell.angle_alpha   90.00
_cell.angle_beta   90.00
_cell.angle_gamma   90.00
#
_symmetry.space_group_name_H-M   'P 1'
#
loop_
_entity.id
_entity.type
_entity.pdbx_description
1 polymer ?
#
loop_
_entity_poly.entity_id
_entity_poly.type
_entity_poly.pdbx_seq_one_letter_code
_entity_poly.pdbx_strand_id
1 'polypeptide(L)'
;ESYYVIAASNAVGCIWLGEPHGKEGGLLPAAPPSSVPQVSRAEPQLRWPRLCVDFRDNIHVNRMAMKMTEKLVVYCPRCNDQITRADLEAHLSKCIVKECPAGCGALIAPKQLQRHLDGCSARIEACTGAPYCCTRQLTKAQLLQHQPNCKFVHAKPELEKRRE
;
A
#
# COMPACT_ATOMS: atom_id res chain seq x y z
N GLU A 1 -4.71 -15.56 -4.52
CA GLU A 1 -3.53 -15.69 -3.64
C GLU A 1 -2.30 -15.82 -4.52
N SER A 2 -1.35 -14.91 -4.41
CA SER A 2 -0.17 -14.85 -5.28
C SER A 2 1.07 -15.13 -4.44
N TYR A 3 1.72 -16.28 -4.67
CA TYR A 3 2.95 -16.67 -3.99
C TYR A 3 4.16 -16.22 -4.82
N TYR A 4 5.09 -15.49 -4.20
CA TYR A 4 6.41 -15.21 -4.79
C TYR A 4 7.46 -16.08 -4.09
N VAL A 5 8.23 -16.83 -4.88
CA VAL A 5 9.39 -17.61 -4.42
C VAL A 5 10.62 -16.75 -4.57
N ILE A 6 11.21 -16.31 -3.45
CA ILE A 6 12.50 -15.62 -3.44
C ILE A 6 13.59 -16.68 -3.28
N ALA A 7 14.34 -16.94 -4.35
CA ALA A 7 15.53 -17.79 -4.29
C ALA A 7 16.71 -16.98 -3.75
N ALA A 8 16.98 -17.12 -2.45
CA ALA A 8 18.23 -16.65 -1.85
C ALA A 8 19.29 -17.74 -1.99
N SER A 9 20.31 -17.49 -2.81
CA SER A 9 21.47 -18.35 -2.96
C SER A 9 22.39 -18.22 -1.75
N ASN A 10 22.72 -19.36 -1.17
CA ASN A 10 23.71 -19.64 -0.11
C ASN A 10 23.15 -19.59 1.32
N ALA A 11 23.13 -20.79 1.92
CA ALA A 11 22.58 -21.20 3.23
C ALA A 11 21.08 -21.53 3.23
N VAL A 12 20.76 -22.80 2.93
CA VAL A 12 19.46 -23.41 3.26
C VAL A 12 19.41 -23.63 4.76
N GLY A 13 19.06 -22.58 5.50
CA GLY A 13 18.53 -22.68 6.86
C GLY A 13 17.03 -22.41 6.79
N CYS A 14 16.20 -23.43 7.02
CA CYS A 14 14.77 -23.23 7.20
C CYS A 14 14.55 -22.54 8.56
N ILE A 15 14.38 -21.22 8.57
CA ILE A 15 13.99 -20.49 9.77
C ILE A 15 12.46 -20.53 9.85
N TRP A 16 11.94 -21.26 10.83
CA TRP A 16 10.53 -21.21 11.21
C TRP A 16 10.27 -19.89 11.93
N LEU A 17 9.59 -18.95 11.26
CA LEU A 17 9.03 -17.77 11.92
C LEU A 17 7.69 -18.18 12.54
N GLY A 18 7.72 -18.58 13.82
CA GLY A 18 6.52 -18.78 14.61
C GLY A 18 5.78 -17.46 14.82
N GLU A 19 4.46 -17.48 14.62
CA GLU A 19 3.58 -16.34 14.88
C GLU A 19 3.53 -16.02 16.39
N PRO A 20 3.70 -14.75 16.79
CA PRO A 20 3.39 -14.34 18.16
C PRO A 20 1.87 -14.19 18.32
N HIS A 21 1.20 -15.25 18.76
CA HIS A 21 -0.17 -15.14 19.29
C HIS A 21 -0.14 -14.41 20.64
N GLY A 22 -0.38 -13.10 20.57
CA GLY A 22 -0.71 -12.25 21.72
C GLY A 22 -2.11 -12.55 22.22
N LYS A 23 -2.17 -12.90 23.51
CA LYS A 23 -3.34 -13.29 24.31
C LYS A 23 -4.47 -12.25 24.30
N GLU A 24 -5.67 -12.68 23.95
CA GLU A 24 -6.90 -12.10 24.48
C GLU A 24 -7.66 -13.18 25.25
N GLY A 25 -7.93 -12.91 26.52
CA GLY A 25 -8.63 -13.81 27.42
C GLY A 25 -10.11 -13.87 27.07
N GLY A 26 -10.58 -15.03 26.62
CA GLY A 26 -11.98 -15.37 26.47
C GLY A 26 -12.20 -16.81 26.89
N LEU A 27 -13.18 -17.03 27.76
CA LEU A 27 -13.55 -18.35 28.27
C LEU A 27 -13.80 -19.35 27.12
N LEU A 28 -13.08 -20.47 27.16
CA LEU A 28 -13.19 -21.60 26.23
C LEU A 28 -14.47 -22.42 26.48
N PRO A 29 -15.26 -22.75 25.44
CA PRO A 29 -16.07 -23.97 25.45
C PRO A 29 -15.21 -25.20 25.10
N ALA A 30 -15.58 -26.34 25.67
CA ALA A 30 -14.87 -27.61 25.59
C ALA A 30 -14.60 -28.07 24.14
N ALA A 31 -13.34 -28.44 23.89
CA ALA A 31 -12.89 -28.99 22.61
C ALA A 31 -13.43 -30.42 22.38
N PRO A 32 -13.86 -30.77 21.15
CA PRO A 32 -14.14 -32.15 20.78
C PRO A 32 -12.86 -32.96 20.53
N PRO A 33 -12.91 -34.30 20.68
CA PRO A 33 -11.75 -35.17 20.47
C PRO A 33 -11.31 -35.17 19.01
N SER A 34 -10.09 -34.66 18.79
CA SER A 34 -9.42 -34.62 17.50
C SER A 34 -8.79 -35.98 17.19
N SER A 35 -9.48 -36.79 16.40
CA SER A 35 -8.88 -37.93 15.70
C SER A 35 -8.24 -37.42 14.40
N VAL A 36 -7.00 -36.97 14.49
CA VAL A 36 -6.19 -36.63 13.31
C VAL A 36 -5.75 -37.93 12.63
N PRO A 37 -6.16 -38.21 11.38
CA PRO A 37 -5.63 -39.35 10.64
C PRO A 37 -4.14 -39.11 10.34
N GLN A 38 -3.29 -40.05 10.76
CA GLN A 38 -1.89 -40.09 10.37
C GLN A 38 -1.80 -40.38 8.86
N VAL A 39 -1.63 -39.33 8.07
CA VAL A 39 -1.29 -39.46 6.65
C VAL A 39 0.21 -39.73 6.57
N SER A 40 0.57 -40.99 6.33
CA SER A 40 1.93 -41.44 6.03
C SER A 40 2.37 -40.80 4.72
N ARG A 41 3.04 -39.65 4.83
CA ARG A 41 3.58 -38.91 3.70
C ARG A 41 4.80 -39.69 3.19
N ALA A 42 4.58 -40.58 2.22
CA ALA A 42 5.66 -41.17 1.44
C ALA A 42 6.36 -40.03 0.70
N GLU A 43 7.54 -39.65 1.18
CA GLU A 43 8.44 -38.70 0.53
C GLU A 43 8.73 -39.22 -0.88
N PRO A 44 8.27 -38.56 -1.95
CA PRO A 44 8.67 -38.94 -3.28
C PRO A 44 10.15 -38.61 -3.39
N GLN A 45 10.97 -39.67 -3.47
CA GLN A 45 12.37 -39.65 -3.86
C GLN A 45 12.46 -39.12 -5.30
N LEU A 46 12.18 -37.83 -5.49
CA LEU A 46 12.45 -37.09 -6.70
C LEU A 46 13.97 -37.02 -6.81
N ARG A 47 14.56 -38.07 -7.39
CA ARG A 47 15.90 -38.03 -7.98
C ARG A 47 15.85 -36.97 -9.08
N TRP A 48 16.16 -35.73 -8.72
CA TRP A 48 16.56 -34.74 -9.68
C TRP A 48 17.78 -35.30 -10.41
N PRO A 49 17.72 -35.52 -11.74
CA PRO A 49 18.90 -35.92 -12.47
C PRO A 49 19.97 -34.86 -12.23
N ARG A 50 21.16 -35.29 -11.78
CA ARG A 50 22.36 -34.46 -11.69
C ARG A 50 22.76 -34.04 -13.11
N LEU A 51 22.02 -33.11 -13.69
CA LEU A 51 22.48 -32.32 -14.81
C LEU A 51 23.52 -31.35 -14.23
N CYS A 52 24.75 -31.83 -14.09
CA CYS A 52 25.92 -31.01 -13.92
C CYS A 52 26.15 -30.25 -15.24
N VAL A 53 25.29 -29.29 -15.54
CA VAL A 53 25.59 -28.27 -16.55
C VAL A 53 26.73 -27.44 -16.00
N ASP A 54 27.83 -27.37 -16.74
CA ASP A 54 29.04 -26.64 -16.36
C ASP A 54 28.71 -25.21 -15.91
N PHE A 55 29.02 -24.92 -14.65
CA PHE A 55 28.66 -23.67 -13.96
C PHE A 55 29.22 -22.41 -14.68
N ARG A 56 30.25 -22.58 -15.52
CA ARG A 56 30.91 -21.49 -16.24
C ARG A 56 30.07 -20.89 -17.38
N ASP A 57 29.27 -21.69 -18.09
CA ASP A 57 28.44 -21.17 -19.20
C ASP A 57 27.15 -20.50 -18.69
N ASN A 58 26.70 -20.85 -17.49
CA ASN A 58 25.54 -20.23 -16.84
C ASN A 58 25.80 -18.77 -16.44
N ILE A 59 27.06 -18.39 -16.20
CA ILE A 59 27.42 -17.00 -15.81
C ILE A 59 27.25 -16.03 -16.99
N HIS A 60 27.54 -16.46 -18.23
CA HIS A 60 27.49 -15.57 -19.40
C HIS A 60 26.05 -15.28 -19.85
N VAL A 61 25.16 -16.30 -19.80
CA VAL A 61 23.74 -16.14 -20.10
C VAL A 61 23.08 -15.20 -19.09
N ASN A 62 23.43 -15.33 -17.81
CA ASN A 62 22.96 -14.40 -16.77
C ASN A 62 23.40 -12.96 -17.02
N ARG A 63 24.62 -12.72 -17.55
CA ARG A 63 25.10 -11.35 -17.82
C ARG A 63 24.29 -10.65 -18.92
N MET A 64 23.90 -11.35 -19.99
CA MET A 64 23.05 -10.75 -21.03
C MET A 64 21.61 -10.55 -20.56
N ALA A 65 21.07 -11.52 -19.83
CA ALA A 65 19.72 -11.40 -19.25
C ALA A 65 19.62 -10.20 -18.30
N MET A 66 20.60 -10.00 -17.43
CA MET A 66 20.64 -8.84 -16.52
C MET A 66 20.66 -7.51 -17.28
N LYS A 67 21.47 -7.38 -18.33
CA LYS A 67 21.52 -6.15 -19.17
C LYS A 67 20.19 -5.82 -19.85
N MET A 68 19.41 -6.83 -20.24
CA MET A 68 18.08 -6.58 -20.82
C MET A 68 17.09 -6.08 -19.75
N THR A 69 17.25 -6.53 -18.50
CA THR A 69 16.37 -6.09 -17.40
C THR A 69 16.65 -4.69 -16.88
N GLU A 70 17.84 -4.13 -17.13
CA GLU A 70 18.22 -2.77 -16.70
C GLU A 70 17.30 -1.69 -17.32
N LYS A 71 16.85 -1.91 -18.56
CA LYS A 71 15.98 -0.99 -19.30
C LYS A 71 14.50 -1.15 -18.98
N LEU A 72 14.12 -2.13 -18.15
CA LEU A 72 12.73 -2.32 -17.77
C LEU A 72 12.28 -1.14 -16.91
N VAL A 73 11.16 -0.54 -17.32
CA VAL A 73 10.48 0.49 -16.54
C VAL A 73 9.68 -0.18 -15.44
N VAL A 74 9.91 0.24 -14.21
CA VAL A 74 9.24 -0.21 -12.99
C VAL A 74 8.61 0.98 -12.28
N TYR A 75 7.60 0.73 -11.46
CA TYR A 75 6.95 1.76 -10.65
C TYR A 75 7.56 1.80 -9.25
N CYS A 76 7.91 2.99 -8.77
CA CYS A 76 8.41 3.14 -7.40
C CYS A 76 7.28 2.87 -6.39
N PRO A 77 7.49 2.00 -5.38
CA PRO A 77 6.44 1.68 -4.40
C PRO A 77 6.08 2.84 -3.46
N ARG A 78 6.91 3.89 -3.39
CA ARG A 78 6.68 5.06 -2.51
C ARG A 78 5.97 6.21 -3.22
N CYS A 79 6.47 6.62 -4.38
CA CYS A 79 5.92 7.77 -5.11
C CYS A 79 5.10 7.41 -6.36
N ASN A 80 5.08 6.14 -6.76
CA ASN A 80 4.46 5.63 -7.98
C ASN A 80 4.97 6.27 -9.28
N ASP A 81 6.17 6.86 -9.27
CA ASP A 81 6.84 7.33 -10.49
C ASP A 81 7.38 6.16 -11.32
N GLN A 82 7.41 6.34 -12.64
CA GLN A 82 8.01 5.40 -13.60
C GLN A 82 9.52 5.63 -13.66
N ILE A 83 10.29 4.58 -13.36
CA ILE A 83 11.75 4.65 -13.23
C ILE A 83 12.34 3.40 -13.86
N THR A 84 13.56 3.49 -14.41
CA THR A 84 14.25 2.29 -14.88
C THR A 84 14.66 1.41 -13.70
N ARG A 85 14.78 0.11 -13.92
CA ARG A 85 15.26 -0.82 -12.89
C ARG A 85 16.67 -0.45 -12.41
N ALA A 86 17.54 0.03 -13.31
CA ALA A 86 18.89 0.46 -12.97
C ALA A 86 18.90 1.67 -12.01
N ASP A 87 17.97 2.61 -12.17
CA ASP A 87 17.89 3.82 -11.36
C ASP A 87 17.05 3.67 -10.08
N LEU A 88 16.36 2.52 -9.89
CA LEU A 88 15.43 2.33 -8.78
C LEU A 88 16.11 2.48 -7.42
N GLU A 89 17.30 1.91 -7.23
CA GLU A 89 18.03 1.98 -5.95
C GLU A 89 18.48 3.41 -5.62
N ALA A 90 19.04 4.11 -6.62
CA ALA A 90 19.40 5.52 -6.51
C ALA A 90 18.18 6.41 -6.27
N HIS A 91 17.03 6.07 -6.84
CA HIS A 91 15.77 6.76 -6.56
C HIS A 91 15.28 6.49 -5.14
N LEU A 92 15.28 5.24 -4.65
CA LEU A 92 14.75 4.89 -3.33
C LEU A 92 15.48 5.61 -2.20
N SER A 93 16.79 5.84 -2.33
CA SER A 93 17.58 6.64 -1.39
C SER A 93 17.23 8.13 -1.40
N LYS A 94 16.76 8.66 -2.53
CA LYS A 94 16.39 10.08 -2.74
C LYS A 94 14.89 10.33 -2.82
N CYS A 95 14.06 9.29 -2.68
CA CYS A 95 12.61 9.38 -2.86
C CYS A 95 12.00 10.12 -1.66
N ILE A 96 11.81 11.43 -1.82
CA ILE A 96 11.17 12.26 -0.81
C ILE A 96 9.66 12.10 -0.96
N VAL A 97 9.08 11.24 -0.14
CA VAL A 97 7.64 11.22 0.11
C VAL A 97 7.37 11.92 1.44
N LYS A 98 6.31 12.72 1.49
CA LYS A 98 5.88 13.40 2.71
C LYS A 98 4.50 12.92 3.09
N GLU A 99 4.24 12.87 4.38
CA GLU A 99 2.88 12.66 4.89
C GLU A 99 1.98 13.82 4.46
N CYS A 100 0.72 13.51 4.20
CA CYS A 100 -0.26 14.53 3.84
C CYS A 100 -0.36 15.60 4.94
N PRO A 101 -0.22 16.89 4.62
CA PRO A 101 -0.31 17.96 5.61
C PRO A 101 -1.72 18.09 6.21
N ALA A 102 -2.74 17.53 5.57
CA ALA A 102 -4.10 17.46 6.12
C ALA A 102 -4.28 16.32 7.14
N GLY A 103 -3.26 15.49 7.38
CA GLY A 103 -3.31 14.43 8.38
C GLY A 103 -4.08 13.18 7.96
N CYS A 104 -4.25 12.91 6.66
CA CYS A 104 -4.92 11.68 6.21
C CYS A 104 -4.05 10.41 6.33
N GLY A 105 -2.77 10.54 6.69
CA GLY A 105 -1.82 9.42 6.81
C GLY A 105 -1.25 8.89 5.48
N ALA A 106 -1.69 9.42 4.33
CA ALA A 106 -1.12 9.02 3.04
C ALA A 106 0.29 9.61 2.85
N LEU A 107 1.21 8.78 2.34
CA LEU A 107 2.52 9.20 1.86
C LEU A 107 2.41 9.66 0.41
N ILE A 108 2.73 10.92 0.13
CA ILE A 108 2.49 11.53 -1.17
C ILE A 108 3.78 12.13 -1.71
N ALA A 109 4.00 11.89 -3.00
CA ALA A 109 5.09 12.52 -3.73
C ALA A 109 4.81 14.02 -3.91
N PRO A 110 5.82 14.91 -3.83
CA PRO A 110 5.63 16.36 -4.01
C PRO A 110 4.87 16.74 -5.28
N LYS A 111 5.11 16.02 -6.39
CA LYS A 111 4.42 16.25 -7.68
C LYS A 111 2.93 15.91 -7.64
N GLN A 112 2.53 14.98 -6.77
CA GLN A 112 1.14 14.52 -6.63
C GLN A 112 0.41 15.22 -5.48
N LEU A 113 1.12 16.03 -4.67
CA LEU A 113 0.56 16.67 -3.48
C LEU A 113 -0.65 17.54 -3.80
N GLN A 114 -0.58 18.39 -4.83
CA GLN A 114 -1.69 19.27 -5.19
C GLN A 114 -2.94 18.49 -5.56
N ARG A 115 -2.81 17.51 -6.46
CA ARG A 115 -3.90 16.64 -6.90
C ARG A 115 -4.47 15.83 -5.74
N HIS A 116 -3.63 15.37 -4.81
CA HIS A 116 -4.10 14.72 -3.60
C HIS A 116 -4.91 15.68 -2.72
N LEU A 117 -4.42 16.90 -2.48
CA LEU A 117 -5.12 17.88 -1.64
C LEU A 117 -6.50 18.25 -2.22
N ASP A 118 -6.67 18.29 -3.53
CA ASP A 118 -7.97 18.52 -4.16
C ASP A 118 -8.97 17.37 -3.94
N GLY A 119 -8.48 16.15 -3.72
CA GLY A 119 -9.29 14.96 -3.43
C GLY A 119 -9.31 14.53 -1.95
N CYS A 120 -8.49 15.14 -1.09
CA CYS A 120 -8.22 14.63 0.24
C CYS A 120 -9.45 14.73 1.15
N SER A 121 -9.88 13.62 1.73
CA SER A 121 -11.01 13.58 2.66
C SER A 121 -10.74 14.31 3.98
N ALA A 122 -9.48 14.36 4.40
CA ALA A 122 -9.04 15.04 5.62
C ALA A 122 -8.81 16.54 5.42
N ARG A 123 -8.86 17.04 4.17
CA ARG A 123 -8.72 18.48 3.91
C ARG A 123 -9.85 19.22 4.62
N ILE A 124 -9.46 20.25 5.37
CA ILE A 124 -10.38 21.16 6.02
C ILE A 124 -10.79 22.20 4.99
N GLU A 125 -12.09 22.30 4.76
CA GLU A 125 -12.69 23.25 3.84
C GLU A 125 -13.73 24.10 4.58
N ALA A 126 -13.87 25.36 4.15
CA ALA A 126 -14.91 26.23 4.67
C ALA A 126 -16.27 25.76 4.17
N CYS A 127 -17.31 25.87 5.01
CA CYS A 127 -18.68 25.62 4.58
C CYS A 127 -19.04 26.47 3.35
N THR A 128 -19.83 25.93 2.42
CA THR A 128 -20.37 26.68 1.28
C THR A 128 -21.21 27.89 1.71
N GLY A 129 -21.70 27.88 2.95
CA GLY A 129 -22.36 29.02 3.59
C GLY A 129 -21.40 30.09 4.16
N ALA A 130 -20.08 29.97 4.00
CA ALA A 130 -19.11 30.93 4.53
C ALA A 130 -19.31 32.37 4.02
N PRO A 131 -19.68 32.62 2.75
CA PRO A 131 -20.03 33.97 2.29
C PRO A 131 -21.25 34.57 3.01
N TYR A 132 -22.07 33.73 3.64
CA TYR A 132 -23.25 34.10 4.42
C TYR A 132 -23.00 33.95 5.92
N CYS A 133 -21.76 34.16 6.36
CA CYS A 133 -21.34 34.15 7.77
C CYS A 133 -21.31 32.79 8.48
N CYS A 134 -21.30 31.65 7.77
CA CYS A 134 -21.00 30.37 8.40
C CYS A 134 -19.49 30.25 8.69
N THR A 135 -19.09 30.27 9.96
CA THR A 135 -17.67 30.20 10.38
C THR A 135 -17.10 28.79 10.48
N ARG A 136 -17.90 27.75 10.16
CA ARG A 136 -17.47 26.36 10.32
C ARG A 136 -16.46 25.97 9.26
N GLN A 137 -15.33 25.45 9.73
CA GLN A 137 -14.31 24.75 8.94
C GLN A 137 -14.38 23.26 9.29
N LEU A 138 -14.58 22.43 8.27
CA LEU A 138 -14.93 21.02 8.46
C LEU A 138 -14.18 20.17 7.44
N THR A 139 -13.95 18.90 7.77
CA THR A 139 -13.44 17.94 6.77
C THR A 139 -14.49 17.65 5.70
N LYS A 140 -14.10 17.12 4.55
CA LYS A 140 -15.04 16.79 3.46
C LYS A 140 -16.18 15.87 3.90
N ALA A 141 -15.88 14.87 4.74
CA ALA A 141 -16.89 13.96 5.29
C ALA A 141 -17.89 14.70 6.21
N GLN A 142 -17.39 15.61 7.04
CA GLN A 142 -18.23 16.43 7.92
C GLN A 142 -19.04 17.47 7.13
N LEU A 143 -18.50 18.02 6.03
CA LEU A 143 -19.23 18.93 5.15
C LEU A 143 -20.45 18.28 4.53
N LEU A 144 -20.34 17.03 4.06
CA LEU A 144 -21.48 16.28 3.52
C LEU A 144 -22.61 16.13 4.53
N GLN A 145 -22.29 15.95 5.82
CA GLN A 145 -23.30 15.88 6.89
C GLN A 145 -23.81 17.26 7.33
N HIS A 146 -22.97 18.29 7.25
CA HIS A 146 -23.29 19.65 7.69
C HIS A 146 -24.14 20.42 6.68
N GLN A 147 -23.84 20.32 5.38
CA GLN A 147 -24.51 21.07 4.32
C GLN A 147 -26.03 20.99 4.35
N PRO A 148 -26.68 19.80 4.43
CA PRO A 148 -28.15 19.73 4.46
C PRO A 148 -28.76 20.37 5.72
N ASN A 149 -27.97 20.57 6.78
CA ASN A 149 -28.43 21.15 8.05
C ASN A 149 -27.94 22.60 8.26
N CYS A 150 -27.21 23.17 7.30
CA CYS A 150 -26.62 24.50 7.45
C CYS A 150 -27.65 25.58 7.14
N LYS A 151 -28.09 26.31 8.17
CA LYS A 151 -29.06 27.42 8.06
C LYS A 151 -28.64 28.47 7.01
N PHE A 152 -27.36 28.77 6.92
CA PHE A 152 -26.82 29.77 6.00
C PHE A 152 -26.80 29.33 4.54
N VAL A 153 -26.65 28.02 4.28
CA VAL A 153 -26.74 27.47 2.93
C VAL A 153 -28.19 27.55 2.43
N HIS A 154 -29.16 27.26 3.30
CA HIS A 154 -30.59 27.36 2.96
C HIS A 154 -31.09 28.80 2.82
N ALA A 155 -30.45 29.77 3.48
CA ALA A 155 -30.78 31.19 3.35
C ALA A 155 -30.28 31.82 2.03
N LYS A 156 -29.40 31.13 1.28
CA LYS A 156 -28.82 31.62 0.02
C LYS A 156 -29.83 32.23 -0.96
N PRO A 157 -30.91 31.54 -1.38
CA PRO A 157 -31.85 32.08 -2.37
C PRO A 157 -32.57 33.34 -1.89
N GLU A 158 -32.79 33.50 -0.58
CA GLU A 158 -33.45 34.69 -0.03
C GLU A 158 -32.50 35.88 0.05
N LEU A 159 -31.22 35.63 0.32
CA LEU A 159 -30.19 36.67 0.36
C LEU A 159 -29.79 37.17 -1.03
N GLU A 160 -29.79 36.28 -2.03
CA GLU A 160 -29.52 36.66 -3.43
C GLU A 160 -30.60 37.59 -3.99
N LYS A 161 -31.88 37.32 -3.70
CA LYS A 161 -33.01 38.20 -4.11
C LYS A 161 -32.92 39.62 -3.56
N ARG A 162 -32.33 39.81 -2.38
CA ARG A 162 -32.19 41.15 -1.75
C ARG A 162 -31.02 41.96 -2.32
N ARG A 163 -30.16 41.33 -3.13
CA ARG A 163 -28.96 41.93 -3.69
C ARG A 163 -29.16 42.45 -5.12
N GLU A 164 -30.17 41.92 -5.82
CA GLU A 164 -30.67 42.41 -7.13
C GLU A 164 -31.57 43.63 -6.94
#